data_AF-C0CLB9-F1
#
_entry.id   AF-C0CLB9-F1
#
_cell.length_a   1.000
_cell.length_b   1.000
_cell.length_c   1.000
_cell.angle_alpha   90.00
_cell.angle_beta   90.00
_cell.angle_gamma   90.00
#
_symmetry.space_group_name_H-M   'P 1'
#
loop_
_entity.id
_entity.type
_entity.pdbx_description
1 polymer ?
#
loop_
_entity_poly.entity_id
_entity_poly.type
_entity_poly.pdbx_seq_one_letter_code
_entity_poly.pdbx_strand_id
1 'polypeptide(L)'
;MRRRDRKRTVIKRVTVGLLGISLLPLTPVAVSQAAENGKKTPDKIVLRVANWEEYIDEGGWDEAIELEDENHSVILGENSIVEDFEQWYWATYGVQVEVEYSTYGNNEDLYNQLTLGNTMDLICPSEYMFMKLISEDRLQPLSENFFDTGEENNYYIRGVSGYIKNIFDENTIEGQPWSKFAAGYMWGTTGIVYNPQVISEEEASHWKLLKDPKYKGQVTIKDNVRDSYFAALGILNEEELLQDKLVKSAQRQQMMAKIMNRTDDQTVEAAEDTLKEIKKNAYSFESDSGKSDMVTGKVLANYQWSGDAVYTMDQADVDDYTLCYAVPEECTNIWFDGWVMLKDGIKGDPEKQQAAEAFINFISRPDNVVRNMDYIGYTSVIAGGDSDLIFSYADWCYGTEEEEGTVEYPVGFFFSGDNSDQDYIITADAQQTNRQLYAQYPPQDVLERTVVMQYFDRENNDKINQMWVNVRCFDLTSLTFADWGKIIFVAVAVIVGIVIFHRRDDVFRKRR
;
A
#
# COMPACT_ATOMS: atom_id res chain seq x y z
N MET A 1 12.94 6.86 21.81
CA MET A 1 12.79 6.60 20.36
C MET A 1 14.07 5.99 19.79
N ARG A 2 14.27 4.66 19.92
CA ARG A 2 15.51 3.97 19.48
C ARG A 2 15.66 3.93 17.94
N ARG A 3 14.57 4.09 17.18
CA ARG A 3 14.59 4.30 15.72
C ARG A 3 15.27 5.62 15.31
N ARG A 4 15.20 6.69 16.13
CA ARG A 4 15.87 7.99 15.90
C ARG A 4 17.40 7.88 15.89
N ASP A 5 17.97 6.92 16.64
CA ASP A 5 19.43 6.73 16.69
C ASP A 5 19.98 5.89 15.52
N ARG A 6 19.10 5.19 14.79
CA ARG A 6 19.48 4.42 13.60
C ARG A 6 19.56 5.35 12.39
N LYS A 7 20.68 6.06 12.27
CA LYS A 7 21.11 6.77 11.05
C LYS A 7 21.30 5.77 9.90
N ARG A 8 20.22 5.33 9.26
CA ARG A 8 20.31 4.59 7.99
C ARG A 8 20.76 5.57 6.90
N THR A 9 22.06 5.64 6.67
CA THR A 9 22.58 6.17 5.40
C THR A 9 22.30 5.11 4.35
N VAL A 10 21.10 5.12 3.75
CA VAL A 10 20.84 4.34 2.55
C VAL A 10 21.65 4.98 1.42
N ILE A 11 22.92 4.61 1.31
CA ILE A 11 23.74 4.94 0.14
C ILE A 11 23.16 4.12 -1.01
N LYS A 12 22.21 4.70 -1.75
CA LYS A 12 21.78 4.19 -3.06
C LYS A 12 23.00 4.12 -3.97
N ARG A 13 23.59 2.93 -4.12
CA ARG A 13 24.46 2.63 -5.27
C ARG A 13 23.56 2.45 -6.49
N VAL A 14 23.20 3.55 -7.14
CA VAL A 14 22.68 3.53 -8.51
C VAL A 14 23.81 3.00 -9.41
N THR A 15 23.88 1.69 -9.56
CA THR A 15 24.81 1.05 -10.48
C THR A 15 24.10 0.90 -11.81
N VAL A 16 24.30 1.88 -12.71
CA VAL A 16 23.96 1.74 -14.13
C VAL A 16 24.92 0.70 -14.72
N GLY A 17 24.51 -0.57 -14.68
CA GLY A 17 25.24 -1.69 -15.25
C GLY A 17 24.98 -1.83 -16.75
N LEU A 18 25.88 -1.28 -17.58
CA LEU A 18 25.94 -1.58 -19.00
C LEU A 18 26.21 -3.08 -19.23
N LEU A 19 25.34 -3.73 -20.02
CA LEU A 19 25.53 -5.09 -20.54
C LEU A 19 26.90 -5.22 -21.24
N GLY A 20 27.76 -6.07 -20.69
CA GLY A 20 28.97 -6.56 -21.32
C GLY A 20 28.96 -8.09 -21.34
N ILE A 21 28.58 -8.68 -22.47
CA ILE A 21 28.63 -10.13 -22.70
C ILE A 21 30.10 -10.55 -22.77
N SER A 22 30.57 -11.37 -21.83
CA SER A 22 31.82 -12.12 -21.97
C SER A 22 31.55 -13.63 -21.89
N LEU A 23 31.60 -14.27 -23.05
CA LEU A 23 31.65 -15.73 -23.21
C LEU A 23 33.05 -16.23 -22.82
N LEU A 24 33.14 -17.14 -21.84
CA LEU A 24 34.32 -17.98 -21.60
C LEU A 24 33.90 -19.46 -21.51
N PRO A 25 34.75 -20.40 -22.00
CA PRO A 25 34.34 -21.77 -22.27
C PRO A 25 34.44 -22.65 -21.01
N LEU A 26 33.38 -23.43 -20.74
CA LEU A 26 33.38 -24.49 -19.74
C LEU A 26 34.11 -25.72 -20.28
N THR A 27 35.16 -26.16 -19.60
CA THR A 27 35.77 -27.49 -19.79
C THR A 27 35.01 -28.54 -18.97
N PRO A 28 34.77 -29.75 -19.48
CA PRO A 28 33.99 -30.75 -18.78
C PRO A 28 34.85 -31.48 -17.73
N VAL A 29 34.39 -31.53 -16.49
CA VAL A 29 34.90 -32.49 -15.49
C VAL A 29 34.04 -33.74 -15.58
N ALA A 30 34.67 -34.88 -15.83
CA ALA A 30 34.02 -36.17 -15.93
C ALA A 30 33.54 -36.65 -14.55
N VAL A 31 32.24 -36.90 -14.41
CA VAL A 31 31.65 -37.58 -13.24
C VAL A 31 31.52 -39.07 -13.56
N SER A 32 32.09 -39.89 -12.68
CA SER A 32 32.02 -41.35 -12.73
C SER A 32 30.59 -41.82 -12.42
N GLN A 33 29.99 -42.59 -13.32
CA GLN A 33 28.72 -43.29 -13.11
C GLN A 33 28.90 -44.44 -12.10
N ALA A 34 28.08 -44.43 -11.05
CA ALA A 34 27.71 -45.62 -10.29
C ALA A 34 26.18 -45.73 -10.29
N ALA A 35 25.70 -46.96 -10.47
CA ALA A 35 24.39 -47.30 -10.99
C ALA A 35 23.20 -47.03 -10.06
N GLU A 36 22.07 -46.80 -10.72
CA GLU A 36 20.69 -46.64 -10.28
C GLU A 36 20.25 -47.57 -9.13
N ASN A 37 19.67 -46.95 -8.10
CA ASN A 37 18.46 -47.49 -7.46
C ASN A 37 17.37 -46.43 -7.66
N GLY A 38 16.30 -46.79 -8.38
CA GLY A 38 15.20 -45.91 -8.75
C GLY A 38 14.41 -45.37 -7.56
N LYS A 39 14.89 -44.28 -6.97
CA LYS A 39 14.04 -43.28 -6.33
C LYS A 39 13.79 -42.21 -7.38
N LYS A 40 12.53 -41.99 -7.77
CA LYS A 40 12.14 -40.73 -8.41
C LYS A 40 12.71 -39.61 -7.55
N THR A 41 13.53 -38.74 -8.13
CA THR A 41 13.79 -37.43 -7.54
C THR A 41 12.41 -36.84 -7.26
N PRO A 42 12.11 -36.38 -6.03
CA PRO A 42 10.82 -35.73 -5.79
C PRO A 42 10.69 -34.57 -6.79
N ASP A 43 9.55 -34.51 -7.47
CA ASP A 43 9.27 -33.46 -8.45
C ASP A 43 9.36 -32.12 -7.70
N LYS A 44 10.23 -31.22 -8.18
CA LYS A 44 10.41 -29.89 -7.59
C LYS A 44 9.15 -29.08 -7.88
N ILE A 45 8.52 -28.53 -6.85
CA ILE A 45 7.39 -27.61 -7.00
C ILE A 45 7.94 -26.24 -7.38
N VAL A 46 7.46 -25.67 -8.49
CA VAL A 46 7.74 -24.27 -8.86
C VAL A 46 6.52 -23.43 -8.48
N LEU A 47 6.73 -22.46 -7.59
CA LEU A 47 5.73 -21.53 -7.10
C LEU A 47 6.00 -20.13 -7.65
N ARG A 48 5.13 -19.64 -8.53
CA ARG A 48 5.23 -18.31 -9.13
C ARG A 48 4.53 -17.29 -8.26
N VAL A 49 5.32 -16.44 -7.60
CA VAL A 49 4.82 -15.44 -6.66
C VAL A 49 4.97 -14.06 -7.28
N ALA A 50 3.92 -13.25 -7.25
CA ALA A 50 4.00 -11.84 -7.66
C ALA A 50 3.54 -10.90 -6.55
N ASN A 51 4.29 -9.83 -6.30
CA ASN A 51 4.00 -8.86 -5.25
C ASN A 51 4.39 -7.44 -5.69
N TRP A 52 4.15 -6.44 -4.85
CA TRP A 52 4.64 -5.08 -5.01
C TRP A 52 6.18 -5.03 -5.01
N GLU A 53 6.75 -4.02 -5.66
CA GLU A 53 8.18 -3.73 -5.60
C GLU A 53 8.61 -3.42 -4.15
N GLU A 54 9.75 -3.99 -3.70
CA GLU A 54 10.31 -3.79 -2.35
C GLU A 54 9.33 -4.09 -1.20
N TYR A 55 8.49 -5.14 -1.33
CA TYR A 55 7.41 -5.45 -0.37
C TYR A 55 7.58 -6.78 0.39
N ILE A 56 8.75 -7.40 0.25
CA ILE A 56 9.20 -8.53 1.04
C ILE A 56 10.67 -8.32 1.41
N ASP A 57 11.10 -8.73 2.60
CA ASP A 57 12.50 -8.58 3.00
C ASP A 57 13.44 -9.45 2.14
N GLU A 58 14.37 -8.78 1.45
CA GLU A 58 15.38 -9.37 0.58
C GLU A 58 16.64 -9.84 1.35
N GLY A 59 16.73 -9.56 2.66
CA GLY A 59 17.86 -9.91 3.50
C GLY A 59 19.11 -9.08 3.24
N GLY A 60 20.27 -9.58 3.67
CA GLY A 60 21.56 -8.92 3.51
C GLY A 60 21.78 -7.71 4.43
N TRP A 61 21.10 -7.63 5.57
CA TRP A 61 21.30 -6.59 6.58
C TRP A 61 21.87 -7.15 7.88
N ASP A 62 22.83 -6.41 8.46
CA ASP A 62 23.67 -6.88 9.58
C ASP A 62 23.15 -6.45 10.97
N GLU A 63 22.17 -5.54 11.03
CA GLU A 63 21.71 -4.95 12.29
C GLU A 63 20.55 -5.76 12.89
N ALA A 64 20.78 -6.40 14.03
CA ALA A 64 19.75 -7.16 14.72
C ALA A 64 18.60 -6.30 15.26
N ILE A 65 17.40 -6.88 15.26
CA ILE A 65 16.26 -6.39 16.05
C ILE A 65 16.26 -7.21 17.33
N GLU A 66 16.68 -6.58 18.43
CA GLU A 66 16.71 -7.17 19.76
C GLU A 66 15.50 -6.68 20.55
N LEU A 67 14.59 -7.59 20.87
CA LEU A 67 13.32 -7.29 21.51
C LEU A 67 13.35 -7.65 22.99
N GLU A 68 12.56 -6.92 23.78
CA GLU A 68 12.35 -7.14 25.20
C GLU A 68 11.05 -7.95 25.45
N ASP A 69 10.73 -8.87 24.53
CA ASP A 69 9.65 -9.86 24.64
C ASP A 69 9.99 -10.97 25.65
N GLU A 70 9.03 -11.84 25.95
CA GLU A 70 9.20 -12.95 26.91
C GLU A 70 10.45 -13.82 26.65
N ASN A 71 10.86 -13.94 25.38
CA ASN A 71 11.99 -14.78 24.97
C ASN A 71 13.29 -14.01 24.70
N HIS A 72 13.30 -12.68 24.86
CA HIS A 72 14.43 -11.81 24.45
C HIS A 72 14.89 -12.11 23.02
N SER A 73 13.93 -12.09 22.10
CA SER A 73 14.09 -12.48 20.71
C SER A 73 15.10 -11.59 19.99
N VAL A 74 15.93 -12.23 19.16
CA VAL A 74 16.89 -11.58 18.27
C VAL A 74 16.56 -11.97 16.84
N ILE A 75 16.15 -10.99 16.04
CA ILE A 75 15.75 -11.20 14.64
C ILE A 75 16.83 -10.65 13.73
N LEU A 76 17.21 -11.46 12.74
CA LEU A 76 18.26 -11.19 11.76
C LEU A 76 17.69 -11.35 10.34
N GLY A 77 18.26 -10.63 9.38
CA GLY A 77 17.93 -10.77 7.97
C GLY A 77 19.12 -11.15 7.12
N GLU A 78 19.69 -12.34 7.37
CA GLU A 78 20.85 -12.85 6.64
C GLU A 78 20.51 -13.23 5.19
N ASN A 79 19.54 -14.14 4.98
CA ASN A 79 19.04 -14.55 3.66
C ASN A 79 17.72 -13.84 3.36
N SER A 80 17.26 -13.78 2.11
CA SER A 80 15.90 -13.30 1.82
C SER A 80 14.81 -14.17 2.47
N ILE A 81 13.63 -13.61 2.74
CA ILE A 81 12.47 -14.41 3.23
C ILE A 81 12.13 -15.54 2.25
N VAL A 82 12.33 -15.30 0.94
CA VAL A 82 12.09 -16.31 -0.09
C VAL A 82 13.06 -17.49 0.05
N GLU A 83 14.36 -17.23 0.20
CA GLU A 83 15.35 -18.29 0.42
C GLU A 83 15.12 -19.04 1.74
N ASP A 84 14.74 -18.33 2.80
CA ASP A 84 14.42 -18.96 4.08
C ASP A 84 13.16 -19.82 3.99
N PHE A 85 12.16 -19.39 3.21
CA PHE A 85 10.97 -20.19 2.95
C PHE A 85 11.31 -21.49 2.20
N GLU A 86 12.11 -21.44 1.14
CA GLU A 86 12.49 -22.64 0.38
C GLU A 86 13.23 -23.66 1.26
N GLN A 87 14.14 -23.18 2.11
CA GLN A 87 14.87 -24.00 3.08
C GLN A 87 13.96 -24.58 4.15
N TRP A 88 13.08 -23.75 4.73
CA TRP A 88 12.11 -24.17 5.72
C TRP A 88 11.13 -25.20 5.16
N TYR A 89 10.63 -25.00 3.94
CA TYR A 89 9.68 -25.89 3.31
C TYR A 89 10.31 -27.26 3.05
N TRP A 90 11.57 -27.30 2.58
CA TRP A 90 12.33 -28.55 2.47
C TRP A 90 12.52 -29.25 3.83
N ALA A 91 12.89 -28.50 4.87
CA ALA A 91 13.12 -29.06 6.20
C ALA A 91 11.83 -29.62 6.82
N THR A 92 10.69 -28.96 6.59
CA THR A 92 9.38 -29.33 7.15
C THR A 92 8.72 -30.49 6.39
N TYR A 93 8.71 -30.44 5.06
CA TYR A 93 7.92 -31.37 4.24
C TYR A 93 8.76 -32.39 3.46
N GLY A 94 10.09 -32.22 3.39
CA GLY A 94 10.97 -33.09 2.59
C GLY A 94 10.73 -32.97 1.07
N VAL A 95 10.10 -31.88 0.64
CA VAL A 95 9.77 -31.56 -0.75
C VAL A 95 10.49 -30.26 -1.13
N GLN A 96 11.07 -30.21 -2.33
CA GLN A 96 11.74 -29.00 -2.80
C GLN A 96 10.73 -28.05 -3.44
N VAL A 97 10.75 -26.79 -3.02
CA VAL A 97 10.06 -25.69 -3.69
C VAL A 97 11.10 -24.73 -4.26
N GLU A 98 10.83 -24.18 -5.44
CA GLU A 98 11.49 -22.98 -5.96
C GLU A 98 10.44 -21.89 -6.16
N VAL A 99 10.72 -20.73 -5.59
CA VAL A 99 9.89 -19.54 -5.71
C VAL A 99 10.42 -18.70 -6.86
N GLU A 100 9.65 -18.65 -7.93
CA GLU A 100 9.86 -17.68 -9.01
C GLU A 100 9.17 -16.36 -8.60
N TYR A 101 9.91 -15.51 -7.88
CA TYR A 101 9.41 -14.23 -7.40
C TYR A 101 9.48 -13.14 -8.49
N SER A 102 8.40 -12.36 -8.62
CA SER A 102 8.27 -11.26 -9.58
C SER A 102 7.56 -10.06 -8.94
N THR A 103 7.77 -8.87 -9.50
CA THR A 103 7.19 -7.64 -8.98
C THR A 103 6.33 -6.89 -10.00
N TYR A 104 5.42 -6.06 -9.51
CA TYR A 104 4.63 -5.10 -10.30
C TYR A 104 4.53 -3.75 -9.58
N GLY A 105 4.41 -2.67 -10.35
CA GLY A 105 4.33 -1.31 -9.81
C GLY A 105 2.92 -0.83 -9.45
N ASN A 106 1.88 -1.43 -10.03
CA ASN A 106 0.47 -1.14 -9.71
C ASN A 106 -0.45 -2.33 -10.04
N ASN A 107 -1.65 -2.31 -9.46
CA ASN A 107 -2.67 -3.33 -9.63
C ASN A 107 -3.12 -3.47 -11.09
N GLU A 108 -3.21 -2.37 -11.86
CA GLU A 108 -3.63 -2.41 -13.27
C GLU A 108 -2.60 -3.15 -14.15
N ASP A 109 -1.31 -2.95 -13.89
CA ASP A 109 -0.21 -3.66 -14.55
C ASP A 109 -0.24 -5.16 -14.21
N LEU A 110 -0.44 -5.52 -12.93
CA LEU A 110 -0.66 -6.89 -12.52
C LEU A 110 -1.84 -7.50 -13.30
N TYR A 111 -3.00 -6.85 -13.30
CA TYR A 111 -4.19 -7.34 -13.98
C TYR A 111 -3.98 -7.52 -15.49
N ASN A 112 -3.24 -6.60 -16.13
CA ASN A 112 -2.85 -6.71 -17.53
C ASN A 112 -1.95 -7.93 -17.79
N GLN A 113 -0.93 -8.17 -16.94
CA GLN A 113 -0.07 -9.35 -17.05
C GLN A 113 -0.89 -10.65 -16.96
N LEU A 114 -1.81 -10.72 -16.00
CA LEU A 114 -2.70 -11.87 -15.83
C LEU A 114 -3.63 -12.07 -17.05
N THR A 115 -4.07 -10.99 -17.70
CA THR A 115 -4.94 -11.04 -18.89
C THR A 115 -4.18 -11.45 -20.16
N LEU A 116 -2.89 -11.08 -20.26
CA LEU A 116 -2.01 -11.46 -21.37
C LEU A 116 -1.55 -12.92 -21.33
N GLY A 117 -1.93 -13.66 -20.29
CA GLY A 117 -1.66 -15.09 -20.14
C GLY A 117 -0.42 -15.42 -19.31
N ASN A 118 0.17 -14.44 -18.60
CA ASN A 118 1.21 -14.75 -17.62
C ASN A 118 0.61 -15.61 -16.52
N THR A 119 1.19 -16.79 -16.29
CA THR A 119 0.74 -17.72 -15.25
C THR A 119 1.44 -17.37 -13.94
N MET A 120 0.67 -16.92 -12.95
CA MET A 120 1.13 -16.75 -11.56
C MET A 120 0.34 -17.72 -10.66
N ASP A 121 0.96 -18.20 -9.59
CA ASP A 121 0.34 -19.13 -8.65
C ASP A 121 -0.25 -18.39 -7.44
N LEU A 122 0.53 -17.45 -6.89
CA LEU A 122 0.21 -16.66 -5.70
C LEU A 122 0.52 -15.18 -5.98
N ILE A 123 -0.41 -14.29 -5.65
CA ILE A 123 -0.24 -12.84 -5.85
C ILE A 123 -0.69 -12.06 -4.60
N CYS A 124 -0.18 -10.84 -4.38
CA CYS A 124 -0.57 -9.99 -3.25
C CYS A 124 -1.14 -8.61 -3.66
N PRO A 125 -2.29 -8.56 -4.37
CA PRO A 125 -2.90 -7.31 -4.78
C PRO A 125 -3.61 -6.58 -3.63
N SER A 126 -3.99 -5.32 -3.87
CA SER A 126 -4.85 -4.57 -2.96
C SER A 126 -6.30 -5.08 -2.99
N GLU A 127 -7.08 -4.67 -2.00
CA GLU A 127 -8.39 -5.26 -1.73
C GLU A 127 -9.38 -5.19 -2.88
N TYR A 128 -9.46 -4.06 -3.56
CA TYR A 128 -10.36 -3.95 -4.71
C TYR A 128 -9.99 -4.90 -5.86
N MET A 129 -8.70 -5.22 -6.01
CA MET A 129 -8.22 -6.06 -7.09
C MET A 129 -8.46 -7.54 -6.78
N PHE A 130 -8.25 -8.00 -5.53
CA PHE A 130 -8.71 -9.34 -5.19
C PHE A 130 -10.24 -9.44 -5.22
N MET A 131 -10.98 -8.40 -4.84
CA MET A 131 -12.45 -8.39 -4.95
C MET A 131 -12.91 -8.60 -6.40
N LYS A 132 -12.25 -7.91 -7.35
CA LYS A 132 -12.48 -8.09 -8.77
C LYS A 132 -12.16 -9.52 -9.23
N LEU A 133 -11.06 -10.10 -8.76
CA LEU A 133 -10.70 -11.48 -9.13
C LEU A 133 -11.67 -12.52 -8.53
N ILE A 134 -12.29 -12.24 -7.38
CA ILE A 134 -13.39 -13.05 -6.83
C ILE A 134 -14.60 -12.99 -7.75
N SER A 135 -15.04 -11.80 -8.19
CA SER A 135 -16.21 -11.66 -9.08
C SER A 135 -15.98 -12.23 -10.49
N GLU A 136 -14.72 -12.31 -10.93
CA GLU A 136 -14.34 -12.98 -12.17
C GLU A 136 -14.15 -14.50 -12.02
N ASP A 137 -14.39 -15.07 -10.82
CA ASP A 137 -14.21 -16.48 -10.49
C ASP A 137 -12.77 -16.99 -10.78
N ARG A 138 -11.76 -16.12 -10.61
CA ARG A 138 -10.35 -16.41 -10.94
C ARG A 138 -9.51 -16.91 -9.78
N LEU A 139 -10.03 -16.82 -8.55
CA LEU A 139 -9.29 -17.18 -7.34
C LEU A 139 -9.59 -18.61 -6.87
N GLN A 140 -8.54 -19.31 -6.47
CA GLN A 140 -8.63 -20.61 -5.80
C GLN A 140 -8.93 -20.38 -4.32
N PRO A 141 -10.01 -20.96 -3.76
CA PRO A 141 -10.28 -20.90 -2.33
C PRO A 141 -9.13 -21.49 -1.50
N LEU A 142 -8.86 -20.87 -0.36
CA LEU A 142 -8.00 -21.41 0.69
C LEU A 142 -8.59 -22.72 1.24
N SER A 143 -7.73 -23.67 1.59
CA SER A 143 -8.12 -24.98 2.09
C SER A 143 -8.74 -24.91 3.49
N GLU A 144 -9.52 -25.92 3.88
CA GLU A 144 -10.04 -26.02 5.25
C GLU A 144 -8.92 -26.07 6.29
N ASN A 145 -7.80 -26.73 5.96
CA ASN A 145 -6.63 -26.82 6.84
C ASN A 145 -5.96 -25.47 7.07
N PHE A 146 -6.02 -24.55 6.10
CA PHE A 146 -5.50 -23.19 6.28
C PHE A 146 -6.21 -22.45 7.43
N PHE A 147 -7.47 -22.80 7.72
CA PHE A 147 -8.24 -22.22 8.82
C PHE A 147 -8.23 -23.05 10.11
N ASP A 148 -7.44 -24.13 10.17
CA ASP A 148 -7.37 -24.96 11.37
C ASP A 148 -6.55 -24.25 12.46
N THR A 149 -7.26 -23.70 13.46
CA THR A 149 -6.64 -23.09 14.63
C THR A 149 -6.05 -24.12 15.59
N GLY A 150 -6.33 -25.41 15.42
CA GLY A 150 -5.78 -26.50 16.24
C GLY A 150 -4.32 -26.85 15.90
N GLU A 151 -3.86 -26.50 14.70
CA GLU A 151 -2.46 -26.68 14.28
C GLU A 151 -1.60 -25.55 14.86
N GLU A 152 -0.68 -25.89 15.76
CA GLU A 152 0.18 -24.92 16.46
C GLU A 152 1.05 -24.09 15.50
N ASN A 153 1.44 -24.68 14.36
CA ASN A 153 2.27 -23.99 13.37
C ASN A 153 1.46 -23.23 12.30
N ASN A 154 0.14 -23.07 12.49
CA ASN A 154 -0.69 -22.28 11.58
C ASN A 154 -0.72 -20.80 12.02
N TYR A 155 0.41 -20.14 11.84
CA TYR A 155 0.69 -18.77 12.28
C TYR A 155 -0.29 -17.73 11.71
N TYR A 156 -0.76 -17.87 10.47
CA TYR A 156 -1.68 -16.88 9.88
C TYR A 156 -3.01 -16.83 10.64
N ILE A 157 -3.76 -17.94 10.69
CA ILE A 157 -5.13 -17.92 11.26
C ILE A 157 -5.12 -17.72 12.77
N ARG A 158 -4.05 -18.15 13.46
CA ARG A 158 -3.87 -17.93 14.89
C ARG A 158 -3.39 -16.53 15.22
N GLY A 159 -2.67 -15.89 14.30
CA GLY A 159 -2.01 -14.60 14.53
C GLY A 159 -2.73 -13.38 13.94
N VAL A 160 -3.63 -13.55 12.97
CA VAL A 160 -4.36 -12.44 12.34
C VAL A 160 -5.18 -11.65 13.38
N SER A 161 -5.12 -10.32 13.32
CA SER A 161 -5.92 -9.44 14.18
C SER A 161 -7.41 -9.79 14.09
N GLY A 162 -8.08 -9.89 15.24
CA GLY A 162 -9.52 -10.16 15.30
C GLY A 162 -10.34 -9.08 14.58
N TYR A 163 -9.93 -7.82 14.69
CA TYR A 163 -10.56 -6.69 13.97
C TYR A 163 -10.48 -6.89 12.45
N ILE A 164 -9.29 -7.19 11.93
CA ILE A 164 -9.07 -7.37 10.49
C ILE A 164 -9.75 -8.65 9.99
N LYS A 165 -9.68 -9.73 10.76
CA LYS A 165 -10.36 -10.99 10.45
C LYS A 165 -11.87 -10.76 10.26
N ASN A 166 -12.49 -9.99 11.15
CA ASN A 166 -13.91 -9.65 11.02
C ASN A 166 -14.20 -8.87 9.73
N ILE A 167 -13.35 -7.93 9.33
CA ILE A 167 -13.50 -7.23 8.05
C ILE A 167 -13.48 -8.21 6.88
N PHE A 168 -12.54 -9.16 6.86
CA PHE A 168 -12.42 -10.14 5.77
C PHE A 168 -13.58 -11.16 5.77
N ASP A 169 -14.14 -11.49 6.92
CA ASP A 169 -15.28 -12.41 7.06
C ASP A 169 -16.62 -11.76 6.68
N GLU A 170 -16.83 -10.49 7.04
CA GLU A 170 -18.11 -9.79 6.84
C GLU A 170 -18.27 -9.22 5.42
N ASN A 171 -17.16 -8.84 4.78
CA ASN A 171 -17.22 -8.33 3.42
C ASN A 171 -17.31 -9.47 2.41
N THR A 172 -18.29 -9.38 1.51
CA THR A 172 -18.60 -10.45 0.55
C THR A 172 -18.64 -9.95 -0.89
N ILE A 173 -18.15 -10.77 -1.81
CA ILE A 173 -18.37 -10.63 -3.26
C ILE A 173 -19.20 -11.82 -3.71
N GLU A 174 -20.33 -11.56 -4.38
CA GLU A 174 -21.28 -12.60 -4.82
C GLU A 174 -21.73 -13.55 -3.68
N GLY A 175 -21.85 -13.02 -2.46
CA GLY A 175 -22.22 -13.78 -1.27
C GLY A 175 -21.13 -14.72 -0.74
N GLN A 176 -19.89 -14.60 -1.21
CA GLN A 176 -18.73 -15.29 -0.67
C GLN A 176 -17.85 -14.32 0.12
N PRO A 177 -17.43 -14.65 1.36
CA PRO A 177 -16.57 -13.78 2.16
C PRO A 177 -15.16 -13.65 1.55
N TRP A 178 -14.50 -12.51 1.76
CA TRP A 178 -13.12 -12.32 1.29
C TRP A 178 -12.16 -13.34 1.92
N SER A 179 -12.34 -13.64 3.20
CA SER A 179 -11.51 -14.60 3.94
C SER A 179 -11.44 -15.98 3.31
N LYS A 180 -12.44 -16.37 2.49
CA LYS A 180 -12.42 -17.63 1.73
C LYS A 180 -11.31 -17.68 0.67
N PHE A 181 -10.91 -16.52 0.14
CA PHE A 181 -10.00 -16.42 -1.01
C PHE A 181 -8.73 -15.63 -0.71
N ALA A 182 -8.78 -14.70 0.24
CA ALA A 182 -7.72 -13.77 0.55
C ALA A 182 -7.26 -13.91 2.00
N ALA A 183 -5.95 -14.03 2.17
CA ALA A 183 -5.27 -13.88 3.45
C ALA A 183 -4.62 -12.49 3.49
N GLY A 184 -5.00 -11.64 4.44
CA GLY A 184 -4.42 -10.31 4.57
C GLY A 184 -2.90 -10.37 4.76
N TYR A 185 -2.19 -9.34 4.30
CA TYR A 185 -0.75 -9.23 4.46
C TYR A 185 -0.41 -7.94 5.20
N MET A 186 -0.74 -6.81 4.59
CA MET A 186 -0.50 -5.48 5.13
C MET A 186 -1.80 -4.69 5.12
N TRP A 187 -1.89 -3.73 6.03
CA TRP A 187 -3.02 -2.83 6.13
C TRP A 187 -2.60 -1.44 6.55
N GLY A 188 -3.53 -0.50 6.41
CA GLY A 188 -3.37 0.82 7.00
C GLY A 188 -4.49 1.76 6.62
N THR A 189 -4.25 3.05 6.87
CA THR A 189 -5.20 4.11 6.53
C THR A 189 -4.64 5.00 5.43
N THR A 190 -5.52 5.78 4.84
CA THR A 190 -5.12 6.97 4.08
C THR A 190 -5.25 8.21 4.95
N GLY A 191 -4.44 9.23 4.67
CA GLY A 191 -4.49 10.47 5.42
C GLY A 191 -3.57 11.52 4.83
N ILE A 192 -3.32 12.57 5.61
CA ILE A 192 -2.57 13.74 5.18
C ILE A 192 -1.30 13.84 6.02
N VAL A 193 -0.14 13.72 5.38
CA VAL A 193 1.12 14.19 5.96
C VAL A 193 1.16 15.70 5.80
N TYR A 194 1.49 16.45 6.85
CA TYR A 194 1.50 17.91 6.83
C TYR A 194 2.64 18.52 7.65
N ASN A 195 2.97 19.77 7.34
CA ASN A 195 3.88 20.58 8.14
C ASN A 195 3.11 21.27 9.29
N PRO A 196 3.31 20.85 10.56
CA PRO A 196 2.57 21.38 11.71
C PRO A 196 2.94 22.82 12.08
N GLN A 197 4.01 23.40 11.51
CA GLN A 197 4.37 24.81 11.69
C GLN A 197 3.50 25.76 10.86
N VAL A 198 2.76 25.22 9.87
CA VAL A 198 1.98 26.02 8.91
C VAL A 198 0.51 25.59 8.83
N ILE A 199 0.23 24.30 8.99
CA ILE A 199 -1.11 23.73 8.93
C ILE A 199 -1.43 23.17 10.32
N SER A 200 -2.57 23.56 10.90
CA SER A 200 -2.99 22.96 12.18
C SER A 200 -3.44 21.52 11.99
N GLU A 201 -3.41 20.73 13.06
CA GLU A 201 -3.97 19.38 13.05
C GLU A 201 -5.44 19.39 12.64
N GLU A 202 -6.24 20.32 13.16
CA GLU A 202 -7.66 20.49 12.77
C GLU A 202 -7.83 20.76 11.26
N GLU A 203 -6.98 21.58 10.65
CA GLU A 203 -7.02 21.82 9.20
C GLU A 203 -6.62 20.56 8.41
N ALA A 204 -5.63 19.80 8.90
CA ALA A 204 -5.14 18.59 8.27
C ALA A 204 -6.07 17.38 8.43
N SER A 205 -6.92 17.36 9.45
CA SER A 205 -7.90 16.30 9.72
C SER A 205 -9.18 16.42 8.88
N HIS A 206 -9.12 17.05 7.70
CA HIS A 206 -10.23 17.13 6.75
C HIS A 206 -9.74 17.08 5.29
N TRP A 207 -10.44 16.32 4.44
CA TRP A 207 -10.11 16.24 3.01
C TRP A 207 -10.22 17.58 2.29
N LYS A 208 -11.05 18.50 2.80
CA LYS A 208 -11.25 19.85 2.24
C LYS A 208 -9.95 20.66 2.16
N LEU A 209 -8.92 20.32 2.95
CA LEU A 209 -7.58 20.89 2.86
C LEU A 209 -7.05 20.89 1.41
N LEU A 210 -7.32 19.80 0.67
CA LEU A 210 -6.82 19.61 -0.70
C LEU A 210 -7.36 20.65 -1.69
N LYS A 211 -8.51 21.28 -1.41
CA LYS A 211 -9.11 22.34 -2.23
C LYS A 211 -9.07 23.73 -1.58
N ASP A 212 -8.47 23.87 -0.39
CA ASP A 212 -8.41 25.15 0.30
C ASP A 212 -7.46 26.11 -0.46
N PRO A 213 -7.96 27.26 -0.96
CA PRO A 213 -7.14 28.24 -1.66
C PRO A 213 -6.00 28.84 -0.82
N LYS A 214 -6.03 28.72 0.51
CA LYS A 214 -4.93 29.08 1.42
C LYS A 214 -3.63 28.36 1.06
N TYR A 215 -3.73 27.11 0.59
CA TYR A 215 -2.58 26.25 0.28
C TYR A 215 -2.37 26.02 -1.21
N LYS A 216 -2.81 26.99 -2.04
CA LYS A 216 -2.71 26.89 -3.49
C LYS A 216 -1.27 26.70 -3.96
N GLY A 217 -1.05 25.61 -4.69
CA GLY A 217 0.23 25.17 -5.22
C GLY A 217 1.15 24.55 -4.16
N GLN A 218 0.62 24.21 -2.99
CA GLN A 218 1.38 23.69 -1.85
C GLN A 218 0.81 22.38 -1.28
N VAL A 219 -0.15 21.76 -1.96
CA VAL A 219 -0.71 20.45 -1.59
C VAL A 219 -0.64 19.47 -2.75
N THR A 220 -0.53 18.18 -2.47
CA THR A 220 -0.55 17.13 -3.50
C THR A 220 -1.62 16.08 -3.21
N ILE A 221 -2.18 15.53 -4.29
CA ILE A 221 -3.17 14.45 -4.27
C ILE A 221 -2.64 13.24 -5.06
N LYS A 222 -3.13 12.04 -4.75
CA LYS A 222 -2.73 10.82 -5.44
C LYS A 222 -3.13 10.81 -6.91
N ASP A 223 -2.18 10.46 -7.78
CA ASP A 223 -2.41 10.15 -9.20
C ASP A 223 -2.98 8.74 -9.36
N ASN A 224 -4.07 8.48 -8.65
CA ASN A 224 -4.81 7.23 -8.67
C ASN A 224 -6.29 7.59 -8.63
N VAL A 225 -7.07 7.02 -9.56
CA VAL A 225 -8.50 7.34 -9.69
C VAL A 225 -9.29 6.99 -8.43
N ARG A 226 -8.97 5.88 -7.77
CA ARG A 226 -9.69 5.39 -6.59
C ARG A 226 -9.42 6.28 -5.39
N ASP A 227 -8.14 6.51 -5.07
CA ASP A 227 -7.72 7.37 -3.96
C ASP A 227 -8.28 8.79 -4.12
N SER A 228 -8.09 9.39 -5.30
CA SER A 228 -8.61 10.73 -5.58
C SER A 228 -10.13 10.81 -5.49
N TYR A 229 -10.83 9.83 -6.07
CA TYR A 229 -12.30 9.78 -5.99
C TYR A 229 -12.77 9.65 -4.55
N PHE A 230 -12.09 8.83 -3.73
CA PHE A 230 -12.40 8.67 -2.32
C PHE A 230 -12.30 10.01 -1.56
N ALA A 231 -11.18 10.74 -1.71
CA ALA A 231 -11.02 12.05 -1.09
C ALA A 231 -12.09 13.05 -1.57
N ALA A 232 -12.46 13.01 -2.86
CA ALA A 232 -13.54 13.85 -3.40
C ALA A 232 -14.91 13.51 -2.77
N LEU A 233 -15.22 12.22 -2.57
CA LEU A 233 -16.42 11.82 -1.85
C LEU A 233 -16.41 12.26 -0.38
N GLY A 234 -15.25 12.21 0.27
CA GLY A 234 -15.07 12.71 1.64
C GLY A 234 -15.44 14.18 1.73
N ILE A 235 -14.93 15.01 0.82
CA ILE A 235 -15.26 16.44 0.72
C ILE A 235 -16.76 16.66 0.46
N LEU A 236 -17.33 15.94 -0.51
CA LEU A 236 -18.72 16.14 -0.92
C LEU A 236 -19.72 15.76 0.17
N ASN A 237 -19.39 14.77 0.98
CA ASN A 237 -20.29 14.21 1.97
C ASN A 237 -19.88 14.54 3.42
N GLU A 238 -18.91 15.45 3.63
CA GLU A 238 -18.40 15.84 4.96
C GLU A 238 -19.55 16.15 5.94
N GLU A 239 -20.51 16.97 5.53
CA GLU A 239 -21.67 17.31 6.35
C GLU A 239 -22.57 16.11 6.66
N GLU A 240 -22.76 15.17 5.72
CA GLU A 240 -23.58 13.97 5.94
C GLU A 240 -22.87 12.98 6.89
N LEU A 241 -21.55 12.82 6.71
CA LEU A 241 -20.70 11.91 7.47
C LEU A 241 -20.52 12.37 8.93
N LEU A 242 -20.41 13.69 9.16
CA LEU A 242 -20.25 14.27 10.50
C LEU A 242 -21.58 14.52 11.23
N GLN A 243 -22.72 14.20 10.64
CA GLN A 243 -24.01 14.36 11.32
C GLN A 243 -24.08 13.50 12.59
N ASP A 244 -24.48 14.14 13.69
CA ASP A 244 -24.69 13.52 15.02
C ASP A 244 -25.46 12.19 14.96
N LYS A 245 -26.47 12.12 14.08
CA LYS A 245 -27.29 10.93 13.88
C LYS A 245 -26.49 9.76 13.30
N LEU A 246 -25.58 10.04 12.36
CA LEU A 246 -24.73 9.04 11.73
C LEU A 246 -23.61 8.64 12.68
N VAL A 247 -22.92 9.61 13.28
CA VAL A 247 -21.79 9.38 14.21
C VAL A 247 -22.21 8.52 15.41
N LYS A 248 -23.43 8.71 15.93
CA LYS A 248 -23.97 7.95 17.08
C LYS A 248 -24.74 6.69 16.68
N SER A 249 -24.75 6.33 15.39
CA SER A 249 -25.51 5.18 14.88
C SER A 249 -24.79 3.86 15.17
N ALA A 250 -25.53 2.84 15.62
CA ALA A 250 -25.01 1.47 15.71
C ALA A 250 -24.70 0.86 14.32
N GLN A 251 -25.17 1.48 13.23
CA GLN A 251 -24.91 1.08 11.84
C GLN A 251 -23.95 2.07 11.15
N ARG A 252 -23.15 2.83 11.92
CA ARG A 252 -22.26 3.88 11.40
C ARG A 252 -21.41 3.37 10.23
N GLN A 253 -20.70 2.25 10.40
CA GLN A 253 -19.83 1.66 9.38
C GLN A 253 -20.60 1.35 8.08
N GLN A 254 -21.77 0.71 8.18
CA GLN A 254 -22.60 0.38 7.01
C GLN A 254 -23.12 1.64 6.30
N MET A 255 -23.50 2.67 7.06
CA MET A 255 -23.97 3.94 6.52
C MET A 255 -22.84 4.71 5.82
N MET A 256 -21.65 4.81 6.44
CA MET A 256 -20.48 5.44 5.81
C MET A 256 -20.05 4.68 4.57
N ALA A 257 -19.98 3.35 4.63
CA ALA A 257 -19.62 2.53 3.46
C ALA A 257 -20.59 2.76 2.30
N LYS A 258 -21.89 2.91 2.56
CA LYS A 258 -22.89 3.25 1.54
C LYS A 258 -22.67 4.64 0.94
N ILE A 259 -22.23 5.61 1.72
CA ILE A 259 -21.96 6.99 1.27
C ILE A 259 -20.67 7.04 0.44
N MET A 260 -19.59 6.47 0.97
CA MET A 260 -18.24 6.51 0.40
C MET A 260 -18.03 5.57 -0.79
N ASN A 261 -19.02 4.73 -1.11
CA ASN A 261 -19.04 3.89 -2.31
C ASN A 261 -20.17 4.27 -3.29
N ARG A 262 -20.74 5.49 -3.19
CA ARG A 262 -21.72 5.98 -4.17
C ARG A 262 -21.05 6.16 -5.54
N THR A 263 -21.71 5.63 -6.57
CA THR A 263 -21.26 5.69 -7.96
C THR A 263 -22.37 6.12 -8.92
N ASP A 264 -23.51 6.63 -8.43
CA ASP A 264 -24.55 7.17 -9.30
C ASP A 264 -24.06 8.41 -10.09
N ASP A 265 -24.71 8.71 -11.20
CA ASP A 265 -24.24 9.73 -12.15
C ASP A 265 -24.09 11.12 -11.51
N GLN A 266 -25.01 11.48 -10.61
CA GLN A 266 -24.96 12.76 -9.91
C GLN A 266 -23.74 12.82 -8.98
N THR A 267 -23.47 11.73 -8.25
CA THR A 267 -22.28 11.64 -7.40
C THR A 267 -20.99 11.74 -8.23
N VAL A 268 -20.89 11.03 -9.35
CA VAL A 268 -19.67 11.05 -10.19
C VAL A 268 -19.45 12.44 -10.81
N GLU A 269 -20.50 13.11 -11.29
CA GLU A 269 -20.40 14.47 -11.83
C GLU A 269 -19.92 15.46 -10.74
N ALA A 270 -20.49 15.39 -9.54
CA ALA A 270 -20.06 16.24 -8.42
C ALA A 270 -18.61 15.97 -7.99
N ALA A 271 -18.17 14.71 -8.03
CA ALA A 271 -16.80 14.33 -7.73
C ALA A 271 -15.82 14.86 -8.80
N GLU A 272 -16.21 14.82 -10.08
CA GLU A 272 -15.44 15.42 -11.17
C GLU A 272 -15.17 16.91 -10.92
N ASP A 273 -16.21 17.66 -10.56
CA ASP A 273 -16.10 19.09 -10.29
C ASP A 273 -15.21 19.37 -9.07
N THR A 274 -15.36 18.58 -8.01
CA THR A 274 -14.52 18.67 -6.81
C THR A 274 -13.05 18.38 -7.14
N LEU A 275 -12.78 17.35 -7.95
CA LEU A 275 -11.43 17.02 -8.39
C LEU A 275 -10.82 18.08 -9.32
N LYS A 276 -11.63 18.72 -10.16
CA LYS A 276 -11.20 19.88 -10.96
C LYS A 276 -10.85 21.09 -10.09
N GLU A 277 -11.53 21.29 -8.97
CA GLU A 277 -11.18 22.32 -7.98
C GLU A 277 -9.87 21.98 -7.28
N ILE A 278 -9.72 20.75 -6.79
CA ILE A 278 -8.46 20.26 -6.22
C ILE A 278 -7.33 20.44 -7.23
N LYS A 279 -7.53 20.09 -8.50
CA LYS A 279 -6.51 20.26 -9.55
C LYS A 279 -6.06 21.70 -9.75
N LYS A 280 -6.95 22.69 -9.57
CA LYS A 280 -6.57 24.11 -9.62
C LYS A 280 -5.78 24.55 -8.39
N ASN A 281 -5.90 23.81 -7.29
CA ASN A 281 -5.25 24.07 -6.02
C ASN A 281 -3.95 23.29 -5.83
N ALA A 282 -3.87 22.06 -6.33
CA ALA A 282 -2.77 21.16 -6.10
C ALA A 282 -1.49 21.59 -6.83
N TYR A 283 -0.34 21.34 -6.19
CA TYR A 283 0.98 21.43 -6.79
C TYR A 283 1.13 20.42 -7.93
N SER A 284 0.74 19.17 -7.67
CA SER A 284 0.73 18.07 -8.63
C SER A 284 -0.24 16.97 -8.19
N PHE A 285 -0.57 16.11 -9.14
CA PHE A 285 -1.06 14.77 -8.88
C PHE A 285 0.18 13.87 -8.88
N GLU A 286 0.37 13.08 -7.85
CA GLU A 286 1.61 12.33 -7.62
C GLU A 286 1.34 10.88 -7.23
N SER A 287 2.21 9.95 -7.62
CA SER A 287 2.14 8.57 -7.14
C SER A 287 3.11 8.34 -5.98
N ASP A 288 4.38 8.74 -6.17
CA ASP A 288 5.47 8.49 -5.22
C ASP A 288 6.28 9.76 -4.85
N SER A 289 6.30 10.77 -5.73
CA SER A 289 7.16 11.95 -5.53
C SER A 289 6.74 12.84 -4.35
N GLY A 290 5.49 12.72 -3.88
CA GLY A 290 4.95 13.48 -2.76
C GLY A 290 5.76 13.30 -1.46
N LYS A 291 6.34 12.11 -1.24
CA LYS A 291 7.23 11.85 -0.10
C LYS A 291 8.42 12.80 -0.10
N SER A 292 9.13 12.88 -1.23
CA SER A 292 10.29 13.77 -1.38
C SER A 292 9.90 15.26 -1.39
N ASP A 293 8.75 15.61 -1.97
CA ASP A 293 8.26 16.98 -1.98
C ASP A 293 7.89 17.46 -0.55
N MET A 294 7.37 16.56 0.30
CA MET A 294 7.13 16.83 1.71
C MET A 294 8.44 16.99 2.49
N VAL A 295 9.38 16.03 2.38
CA VAL A 295 10.69 16.07 3.07
C VAL A 295 11.48 17.34 2.73
N THR A 296 11.43 17.80 1.47
CA THR A 296 12.13 19.03 1.04
C THR A 296 11.39 20.32 1.40
N GLY A 297 10.18 20.23 1.99
CA GLY A 297 9.34 21.39 2.32
C GLY A 297 8.77 22.12 1.11
N LYS A 298 8.80 21.49 -0.07
CA LYS A 298 8.30 22.06 -1.33
C LYS A 298 6.77 22.14 -1.35
N VAL A 299 6.13 21.19 -0.67
CA VAL A 299 4.68 21.19 -0.40
C VAL A 299 4.47 21.11 1.11
N LEU A 300 3.32 21.59 1.58
CA LEU A 300 2.97 21.70 2.99
C LEU A 300 2.05 20.57 3.47
N ALA A 301 1.34 19.92 2.55
CA ALA A 301 0.56 18.73 2.83
C ALA A 301 0.49 17.78 1.62
N ASN A 302 0.38 16.48 1.90
CA ASN A 302 0.29 15.44 0.89
C ASN A 302 -0.64 14.32 1.38
N TYR A 303 -1.61 13.95 0.55
CA TYR A 303 -2.35 12.69 0.75
C TYR A 303 -1.38 11.52 0.56
N GLN A 304 -1.17 10.72 1.62
CA GLN A 304 -0.41 9.46 1.57
C GLN A 304 -1.16 8.26 2.18
N TRP A 305 -0.72 7.05 1.83
CA TRP A 305 -0.96 5.83 2.60
C TRP A 305 -0.12 5.85 3.89
N SER A 306 -0.59 5.24 4.97
CA SER A 306 0.07 5.36 6.27
C SER A 306 1.52 4.87 6.31
N GLY A 307 1.88 3.80 5.59
CA GLY A 307 3.28 3.35 5.51
C GLY A 307 4.20 4.36 4.82
N ASP A 308 3.73 4.97 3.72
CA ASP A 308 4.43 6.08 3.06
C ASP A 308 4.57 7.29 3.98
N ALA A 309 3.56 7.55 4.81
CA ALA A 309 3.58 8.64 5.78
C ALA A 309 4.67 8.44 6.83
N VAL A 310 4.81 7.20 7.33
CA VAL A 310 5.90 6.84 8.26
C VAL A 310 7.25 7.06 7.60
N TYR A 311 7.45 6.56 6.38
CA TYR A 311 8.70 6.77 5.63
C TYR A 311 8.99 8.27 5.44
N THR A 312 7.99 9.04 5.05
CA THR A 312 8.12 10.49 4.83
C THR A 312 8.52 11.21 6.11
N MET A 313 7.91 10.88 7.26
CA MET A 313 8.26 11.45 8.55
C MET A 313 9.67 11.02 9.00
N ASP A 314 10.05 9.76 8.81
CA ASP A 314 11.40 9.25 9.13
C ASP A 314 12.47 9.98 8.31
N GLN A 315 12.25 10.16 7.01
CA GLN A 315 13.21 10.87 6.15
C GLN A 315 13.31 12.36 6.50
N ALA A 316 12.19 13.00 6.88
CA ALA A 316 12.19 14.40 7.28
C ALA A 316 12.93 14.63 8.61
N ASP A 317 12.84 13.68 9.55
CA ASP A 317 13.56 13.74 10.84
C ASP A 317 15.09 13.71 10.67
N VAL A 318 15.62 13.16 9.57
CA VAL A 318 17.07 13.17 9.28
C VAL A 318 17.62 14.59 9.16
N ASP A 319 16.81 15.53 8.67
CA ASP A 319 17.15 16.94 8.48
C ASP A 319 16.49 17.85 9.54
N ASP A 320 16.10 17.29 10.70
CA ASP A 320 15.41 17.99 11.80
C ASP A 320 14.11 18.71 11.35
N TYR A 321 13.44 18.18 10.32
CA TYR A 321 12.21 18.74 9.77
C TYR A 321 10.99 17.93 10.23
N THR A 322 10.30 18.45 11.25
CA THR A 322 9.13 17.77 11.85
C THR A 322 7.93 17.81 10.91
N LEU A 323 7.43 16.62 10.53
CA LEU A 323 6.14 16.41 9.87
C LEU A 323 5.18 15.63 10.79
N CYS A 324 3.88 15.79 10.59
CA CYS A 324 2.83 15.06 11.29
C CYS A 324 1.87 14.39 10.29
N TYR A 325 1.07 13.44 10.77
CA TYR A 325 0.06 12.73 10.00
C TYR A 325 -1.31 12.90 10.65
N ALA A 326 -2.30 13.27 9.84
CA ALA A 326 -3.68 13.44 10.27
C ALA A 326 -4.61 12.55 9.45
N VAL A 327 -5.62 11.97 10.10
CA VAL A 327 -6.66 11.17 9.45
C VAL A 327 -7.96 11.97 9.39
N PRO A 328 -8.63 12.09 8.23
CA PRO A 328 -9.82 12.93 8.08
C PRO A 328 -11.03 12.53 8.94
N GLU A 329 -11.56 13.46 9.73
CA GLU A 329 -12.62 13.26 10.75
C GLU A 329 -13.92 12.72 10.16
N GLU A 330 -14.27 13.17 8.96
CA GLU A 330 -15.48 12.74 8.26
C GLU A 330 -15.47 11.26 7.92
N CYS A 331 -14.39 10.76 7.33
CA CYS A 331 -14.15 9.37 6.97
C CYS A 331 -12.78 9.22 6.28
N THR A 332 -12.13 8.07 6.41
CA THR A 332 -10.97 7.71 5.59
C THR A 332 -11.07 6.29 5.02
N ASN A 333 -10.23 5.97 4.04
CA ASN A 333 -10.10 4.60 3.53
C ASN A 333 -9.22 3.78 4.48
N ILE A 334 -9.68 2.56 4.80
CA ILE A 334 -8.82 1.48 5.28
C ILE A 334 -8.53 0.56 4.10
N TRP A 335 -7.25 0.37 3.82
CA TRP A 335 -6.77 -0.43 2.69
C TRP A 335 -6.11 -1.70 3.20
N PHE A 336 -6.11 -2.73 2.35
CA PHE A 336 -5.48 -4.02 2.62
C PHE A 336 -4.80 -4.55 1.38
N ASP A 337 -3.58 -5.02 1.52
CA ASP A 337 -2.97 -5.93 0.55
C ASP A 337 -3.11 -7.36 1.06
N GLY A 338 -3.47 -8.29 0.18
CA GLY A 338 -3.81 -9.66 0.58
C GLY A 338 -3.33 -10.71 -0.40
N TRP A 339 -2.77 -11.79 0.12
CA TRP A 339 -2.36 -12.96 -0.62
C TRP A 339 -3.57 -13.74 -1.15
N VAL A 340 -3.59 -13.96 -2.47
CA VAL A 340 -4.61 -14.77 -3.15
C VAL A 340 -3.98 -15.75 -4.12
N MET A 341 -4.57 -16.95 -4.21
CA MET A 341 -4.13 -17.98 -5.14
C MET A 341 -4.93 -17.92 -6.45
N LEU A 342 -4.27 -18.00 -7.60
CA LEU A 342 -4.95 -18.00 -8.90
C LEU A 342 -5.29 -19.42 -9.36
N LYS A 343 -6.54 -19.65 -9.78
CA LYS A 343 -6.97 -20.96 -10.31
C LYS A 343 -6.11 -21.42 -11.48
N ASP A 344 -5.76 -20.51 -12.38
CA ASP A 344 -4.95 -20.82 -13.56
C ASP A 344 -3.49 -21.16 -13.22
N GLY A 345 -2.98 -20.74 -12.05
CA GLY A 345 -1.67 -21.13 -11.55
C GLY A 345 -1.69 -22.46 -10.80
N ILE A 346 -2.62 -22.57 -9.83
CA ILE A 346 -2.80 -23.78 -9.01
C ILE A 346 -3.27 -24.98 -9.84
N LYS A 347 -4.20 -24.78 -10.79
CA LYS A 347 -4.74 -25.81 -11.70
C LYS A 347 -5.27 -27.07 -11.00
N GLY A 348 -5.77 -26.93 -9.77
CA GLY A 348 -6.24 -28.05 -8.95
C GLY A 348 -5.13 -28.99 -8.47
N ASP A 349 -3.87 -28.56 -8.52
CA ASP A 349 -2.73 -29.28 -7.97
C ASP A 349 -2.68 -29.09 -6.43
N PRO A 350 -2.93 -30.16 -5.64
CA PRO A 350 -2.95 -30.04 -4.19
C PRO A 350 -1.57 -29.79 -3.57
N GLU A 351 -0.48 -30.26 -4.20
CA GLU A 351 0.88 -30.03 -3.70
C GLU A 351 1.26 -28.56 -3.90
N LYS A 352 0.92 -27.99 -5.06
CA LYS A 352 1.12 -26.57 -5.32
C LYS A 352 0.25 -25.68 -4.44
N GLN A 353 -1.02 -26.03 -4.23
CA GLN A 353 -1.89 -25.29 -3.31
C GLN A 353 -1.30 -25.28 -1.89
N GLN A 354 -0.84 -26.43 -1.41
CA GLN A 354 -0.20 -26.52 -0.10
C GLN A 354 1.11 -25.72 -0.03
N ALA A 355 1.91 -25.67 -1.08
CA ALA A 355 3.10 -24.81 -1.13
C ALA A 355 2.74 -23.31 -1.08
N ALA A 356 1.69 -22.87 -1.79
CA ALA A 356 1.22 -21.49 -1.76
C ALA A 356 0.67 -21.11 -0.37
N GLU A 357 -0.18 -21.95 0.23
CA GLU A 357 -0.70 -21.75 1.59
C GLU A 357 0.42 -21.76 2.64
N ALA A 358 1.41 -22.64 2.48
CA ALA A 358 2.58 -22.67 3.35
C ALA A 358 3.43 -21.41 3.23
N PHE A 359 3.53 -20.78 2.05
CA PHE A 359 4.21 -19.50 1.87
C PHE A 359 3.50 -18.38 2.67
N ILE A 360 2.18 -18.29 2.54
CA ILE A 360 1.34 -17.32 3.30
C ILE A 360 1.52 -17.56 4.81
N ASN A 361 1.47 -18.81 5.24
CA ASN A 361 1.62 -19.15 6.65
C ASN A 361 3.05 -18.86 7.17
N PHE A 362 4.08 -19.16 6.38
CA PHE A 362 5.48 -18.92 6.74
C PHE A 362 5.77 -17.42 6.92
N ILE A 363 5.33 -16.57 5.99
CA ILE A 363 5.53 -15.13 6.12
C ILE A 363 4.74 -14.53 7.28
N SER A 364 3.68 -15.22 7.74
CA SER A 364 2.88 -14.86 8.91
C SER A 364 3.48 -15.31 10.24
N ARG A 365 4.60 -16.05 10.24
CA ARG A 365 5.33 -16.39 11.47
C ARG A 365 5.80 -15.10 12.14
N PRO A 366 5.63 -14.91 13.47
CA PRO A 366 5.84 -13.62 14.13
C PRO A 366 7.21 -12.95 13.87
N ASP A 367 8.29 -13.72 13.86
CA ASP A 367 9.64 -13.24 13.54
C ASP A 367 9.75 -12.76 12.10
N ASN A 368 9.19 -13.50 11.13
CA ASN A 368 9.13 -13.09 9.73
C ASN A 368 8.26 -11.83 9.54
N VAL A 369 7.18 -11.70 10.31
CA VAL A 369 6.32 -10.52 10.30
C VAL A 369 7.09 -9.30 10.77
N VAL A 370 7.75 -9.36 11.94
CA VAL A 370 8.58 -8.26 12.46
C VAL A 370 9.68 -7.89 11.48
N ARG A 371 10.40 -8.91 11.00
CA ARG A 371 11.46 -8.78 10.02
C ARG A 371 11.00 -8.00 8.79
N ASN A 372 9.83 -8.36 8.27
CA ASN A 372 9.28 -7.73 7.10
C ASN A 372 8.79 -6.30 7.37
N MET A 373 8.06 -6.07 8.48
CA MET A 373 7.61 -4.72 8.86
C MET A 373 8.77 -3.75 9.07
N ASP A 374 9.90 -4.20 9.63
CA ASP A 374 11.10 -3.35 9.75
C ASP A 374 11.70 -2.98 8.40
N TYR A 375 11.72 -3.92 7.46
CA TYR A 375 12.25 -3.72 6.13
C TYR A 375 11.38 -2.76 5.31
N ILE A 376 10.07 -2.99 5.25
CA ILE A 376 9.16 -2.26 4.34
C ILE A 376 8.52 -1.01 4.98
N GLY A 377 8.44 -0.94 6.32
CA GLY A 377 7.86 0.19 7.05
C GLY A 377 6.32 0.23 7.10
N TYR A 378 5.64 -0.82 6.66
CA TYR A 378 4.18 -0.99 6.72
C TYR A 378 3.76 -1.91 7.87
N THR A 379 2.48 -1.87 8.22
CA THR A 379 1.91 -2.63 9.34
C THR A 379 1.24 -3.91 8.84
N SER A 380 1.65 -5.05 9.42
CA SER A 380 1.09 -6.36 9.12
C SER A 380 -0.33 -6.51 9.68
N VAL A 381 -1.13 -7.37 9.05
CA VAL A 381 -2.44 -7.78 9.60
C VAL A 381 -2.32 -8.73 10.79
N ILE A 382 -1.12 -9.28 11.01
CA ILE A 382 -0.83 -10.22 12.10
C ILE A 382 -0.63 -9.41 13.39
N ALA A 383 -1.45 -9.70 14.39
CA ALA A 383 -1.39 -9.14 15.74
C ALA A 383 -0.50 -9.98 16.71
N GLY A 384 -0.10 -11.18 16.31
CA GLY A 384 0.80 -12.04 17.10
C GLY A 384 0.11 -13.25 17.71
N GLY A 385 -1.21 -13.20 17.93
CA GLY A 385 -1.98 -14.34 18.46
C GLY A 385 -1.51 -14.72 19.86
N ASP A 386 -0.88 -15.89 19.99
CA ASP A 386 -0.27 -16.34 21.25
C ASP A 386 1.16 -15.82 21.47
N SER A 387 1.69 -15.01 20.54
CA SER A 387 3.02 -14.41 20.62
C SER A 387 2.92 -12.91 20.89
N ASP A 388 3.64 -12.46 21.91
CA ASP A 388 3.82 -11.05 22.28
C ASP A 388 4.75 -10.29 21.31
N LEU A 389 5.51 -11.01 20.49
CA LEU A 389 6.58 -10.47 19.64
C LEU A 389 6.16 -9.28 18.75
N ILE A 390 4.94 -9.31 18.20
CA ILE A 390 4.43 -8.22 17.36
C ILE A 390 4.21 -6.94 18.19
N PHE A 391 3.62 -7.08 19.37
CA PHE A 391 3.43 -5.97 20.29
C PHE A 391 4.77 -5.46 20.82
N SER A 392 5.67 -6.36 21.23
CA SER A 392 7.03 -6.01 21.67
C SER A 392 7.81 -5.28 20.59
N TYR A 393 7.61 -5.59 19.30
CA TYR A 393 8.20 -4.83 18.20
C TYR A 393 7.58 -3.43 18.05
N ALA A 394 6.25 -3.29 18.20
CA ALA A 394 5.60 -1.99 18.18
C ALA A 394 6.07 -1.10 19.34
N ASP A 395 6.17 -1.65 20.55
CA ASP A 395 6.73 -0.96 21.71
C ASP A 395 8.22 -0.67 21.54
N TRP A 396 9.00 -1.58 20.96
CA TRP A 396 10.41 -1.32 20.62
C TRP A 396 10.58 -0.14 19.65
N CYS A 397 9.66 0.02 18.69
CA CYS A 397 9.68 1.14 17.74
C CYS A 397 9.33 2.48 18.40
N TYR A 398 8.29 2.50 19.24
CA TYR A 398 7.60 3.73 19.65
C TYR A 398 7.57 4.00 21.16
N GLY A 399 7.78 2.97 21.95
CA GLY A 399 7.80 2.98 23.40
C GLY A 399 8.96 3.79 23.98
N THR A 400 8.73 4.29 25.18
CA THR A 400 9.69 5.02 26.01
C THR A 400 9.35 4.84 27.48
N GLU A 401 10.33 5.09 28.35
CA GLU A 401 10.10 5.10 29.80
C GLU A 401 9.13 6.23 30.17
N GLU A 402 8.32 6.03 31.22
CA GLU A 402 7.40 7.04 31.74
C GLU A 402 8.16 8.27 32.27
N GLU A 403 7.94 9.42 31.64
CA GLU A 403 8.53 10.70 32.03
C GLU A 403 7.63 11.89 31.68
N GLU A 404 8.05 13.11 32.03
CA GLU A 404 7.29 14.30 31.67
C GLU A 404 7.26 14.47 30.14
N GLY A 405 6.06 14.48 29.56
CA GLY A 405 5.86 14.58 28.11
C GLY A 405 5.51 13.26 27.42
N THR A 406 5.34 12.16 28.17
CA THR A 406 4.83 10.89 27.64
C THR A 406 3.32 10.75 27.84
N VAL A 407 2.70 9.87 27.07
CA VAL A 407 1.29 9.51 27.13
C VAL A 407 1.13 7.99 27.04
N GLU A 408 0.07 7.48 27.66
CA GLU A 408 -0.39 6.11 27.40
C GLU A 408 -1.15 6.08 26.08
N TYR A 409 -0.75 5.18 25.18
CA TYR A 409 -1.35 5.01 23.86
C TYR A 409 -1.88 3.57 23.73
N PRO A 410 -3.19 3.36 23.93
CA PRO A 410 -3.79 2.03 23.77
C PRO A 410 -3.77 1.57 22.32
N VAL A 411 -3.29 0.35 22.09
CA VAL A 411 -3.32 -0.34 20.79
C VAL A 411 -4.13 -1.65 20.83
N GLY A 412 -4.73 -1.98 21.98
CA GLY A 412 -5.45 -3.22 22.22
C GLY A 412 -6.59 -3.54 21.25
N PHE A 413 -7.22 -2.54 20.63
CA PHE A 413 -8.24 -2.81 19.61
C PHE A 413 -7.70 -3.60 18.41
N PHE A 414 -6.47 -3.32 17.96
CA PHE A 414 -5.83 -4.11 16.90
C PHE A 414 -5.34 -5.46 17.41
N PHE A 415 -4.72 -5.49 18.60
CA PHE A 415 -4.04 -6.67 19.12
C PHE A 415 -4.98 -7.73 19.72
N SER A 416 -5.89 -7.33 20.61
CA SER A 416 -6.82 -8.23 21.31
C SER A 416 -8.29 -8.01 20.94
N GLY A 417 -8.61 -6.93 20.24
CA GLY A 417 -9.99 -6.50 19.97
C GLY A 417 -10.64 -5.74 21.13
N ASP A 418 -9.89 -5.48 22.21
CA ASP A 418 -10.33 -4.70 23.37
C ASP A 418 -9.36 -3.54 23.61
N ASN A 419 -9.82 -2.31 23.38
CA ASN A 419 -8.98 -1.11 23.56
C ASN A 419 -8.69 -0.78 25.03
N SER A 420 -9.36 -1.45 25.98
CA SER A 420 -9.10 -1.30 27.41
C SER A 420 -8.09 -2.31 27.96
N ASP A 421 -7.62 -3.23 27.11
CA ASP A 421 -6.64 -4.24 27.46
C ASP A 421 -5.30 -3.59 27.85
N GLN A 422 -4.90 -3.83 29.10
CA GLN A 422 -3.71 -3.19 29.69
C GLN A 422 -2.41 -3.84 29.20
N ASP A 423 -2.49 -5.05 28.63
CA ASP A 423 -1.32 -5.73 28.06
C ASP A 423 -0.88 -5.08 26.73
N TYR A 424 -1.74 -4.25 26.14
CA TYR A 424 -1.53 -3.62 24.83
C TYR A 424 -1.61 -2.09 24.90
N ILE A 425 -0.80 -1.50 25.79
CA ILE A 425 -0.61 -0.05 25.93
C ILE A 425 0.86 0.29 25.70
N ILE A 426 1.13 1.22 24.78
CA ILE A 426 2.47 1.76 24.55
C ILE A 426 2.59 3.08 25.31
N THR A 427 3.58 3.20 26.18
CA THR A 427 3.98 4.50 26.73
C THR A 427 4.84 5.21 25.69
N ALA A 428 4.32 6.26 25.07
CA ALA A 428 4.98 6.96 23.96
C ALA A 428 5.22 8.45 24.26
N ASP A 429 6.17 9.07 23.57
CA ASP A 429 6.28 10.54 23.53
C ASP A 429 4.95 11.13 23.01
N ALA A 430 4.46 12.21 23.62
CA ALA A 430 3.18 12.82 23.25
C ALA A 430 3.09 13.17 21.75
N GLN A 431 4.22 13.49 21.09
CA GLN A 431 4.26 13.76 19.64
C GLN A 431 3.88 12.55 18.79
N GLN A 432 3.96 11.33 19.32
CA GLN A 432 3.58 10.12 18.57
C GLN A 432 2.08 10.01 18.32
N THR A 433 1.26 10.77 19.07
CA THR A 433 -0.20 10.82 18.93
C THR A 433 -0.69 11.40 17.60
N ASN A 434 0.18 12.06 16.82
CA ASN A 434 -0.10 12.53 15.47
C ASN A 434 1.09 12.27 14.52
N ARG A 435 1.89 11.24 14.80
CA ARG A 435 3.06 10.85 13.99
C ARG A 435 3.05 9.36 13.66
N GLN A 436 4.19 8.69 13.77
CA GLN A 436 4.43 7.38 13.18
C GLN A 436 3.61 6.28 13.87
N LEU A 437 3.54 6.31 15.21
CA LEU A 437 2.67 5.42 15.97
C LEU A 437 1.21 5.59 15.56
N TYR A 438 0.73 6.84 15.48
CA TYR A 438 -0.64 7.15 15.04
C TYR A 438 -0.93 6.70 13.60
N ALA A 439 0.06 6.78 12.70
CA ALA A 439 -0.07 6.31 11.33
C ALA A 439 -0.12 4.77 11.22
N GLN A 440 0.75 4.06 11.96
CA GLN A 440 0.84 2.59 11.92
C GLN A 440 -0.25 1.90 12.72
N TYR A 441 -0.53 2.38 13.93
CA TYR A 441 -1.53 1.84 14.85
C TYR A 441 -2.54 2.94 15.22
N PRO A 442 -3.45 3.33 14.31
CA PRO A 442 -4.45 4.34 14.61
C PRO A 442 -5.32 3.92 15.80
N PRO A 443 -5.74 4.86 16.66
CA PRO A 443 -6.60 4.54 17.79
C PRO A 443 -7.99 4.09 17.31
N GLN A 444 -8.74 3.43 18.20
CA GLN A 444 -10.04 2.85 17.88
C GLN A 444 -11.02 3.85 17.24
N ASP A 445 -11.05 5.11 17.70
CA ASP A 445 -11.96 6.13 17.17
C ASP A 445 -11.68 6.45 15.69
N VAL A 446 -10.42 6.37 15.27
CA VAL A 446 -10.01 6.46 13.86
C VAL A 446 -10.49 5.24 13.09
N LEU A 447 -10.24 4.04 13.61
CA LEU A 447 -10.64 2.78 12.96
C LEU A 447 -12.17 2.68 12.79
N GLU A 448 -12.94 3.19 13.75
CA GLU A 448 -14.41 3.26 13.68
C GLU A 448 -14.95 4.18 12.60
N ARG A 449 -14.14 5.14 12.09
CA ARG A 449 -14.48 6.03 10.97
C ARG A 449 -13.79 5.68 9.66
N THR A 450 -13.20 4.49 9.57
CA THR A 450 -12.69 3.96 8.31
C THR A 450 -13.77 3.21 7.52
N VAL A 451 -13.60 3.15 6.20
CA VAL A 451 -14.39 2.29 5.31
C VAL A 451 -13.48 1.68 4.26
N VAL A 452 -13.84 0.48 3.79
CA VAL A 452 -13.18 -0.09 2.60
C VAL A 452 -13.87 0.44 1.35
N MET A 453 -13.07 0.93 0.40
CA MET A 453 -13.55 1.24 -0.93
C MET A 453 -13.79 -0.05 -1.73
N GLN A 454 -15.03 -0.34 -2.06
CA GLN A 454 -15.43 -1.55 -2.78
C GLN A 454 -14.94 -1.53 -4.23
N TYR A 455 -14.73 -2.70 -4.83
CA TYR A 455 -14.56 -2.76 -6.28
C TYR A 455 -15.84 -2.27 -6.96
N PHE A 456 -15.71 -1.51 -8.03
CA PHE A 456 -16.85 -1.12 -8.84
C PHE A 456 -17.03 -2.14 -9.95
N ASP A 457 -18.29 -2.40 -10.34
CA ASP A 457 -18.56 -3.19 -11.52
C ASP A 457 -18.01 -2.51 -12.79
N ARG A 458 -18.11 -3.20 -13.93
CA ARG A 458 -17.58 -2.70 -15.20
C ARG A 458 -18.18 -1.35 -15.61
N GLU A 459 -19.50 -1.19 -15.47
CA GLU A 459 -20.20 0.04 -15.89
C GLU A 459 -19.77 1.23 -15.03
N ASN A 460 -19.72 1.05 -13.72
CA ASN A 460 -19.30 2.07 -12.78
C ASN A 460 -17.80 2.40 -12.91
N ASN A 461 -16.94 1.39 -13.15
CA ASN A 461 -15.53 1.62 -13.47
C ASN A 461 -15.34 2.43 -14.74
N ASP A 462 -16.05 2.10 -15.83
CA ASP A 462 -15.94 2.83 -17.09
C ASP A 462 -16.33 4.31 -16.91
N LYS A 463 -17.39 4.57 -16.13
CA LYS A 463 -17.85 5.91 -15.79
C LYS A 463 -16.83 6.69 -14.94
N ILE A 464 -16.30 6.08 -13.88
CA ILE A 464 -15.31 6.72 -13.00
C ILE A 464 -13.98 6.93 -13.73
N ASN A 465 -13.57 6.00 -14.59
CA ASN A 465 -12.39 6.17 -15.44
C ASN A 465 -12.60 7.32 -16.44
N GLN A 466 -13.79 7.45 -17.05
CA GLN A 466 -14.09 8.57 -17.93
C GLN A 466 -14.06 9.91 -17.18
N MET A 467 -14.61 9.96 -15.96
CA MET A 467 -14.48 11.12 -15.08
C MET A 467 -13.01 11.46 -14.81
N TRP A 468 -12.18 10.46 -14.51
CA TRP A 468 -10.75 10.66 -14.28
C TRP A 468 -10.04 11.22 -15.51
N VAL A 469 -10.36 10.72 -16.71
CA VAL A 469 -9.87 11.28 -17.97
C VAL A 469 -10.27 12.75 -18.10
N ASN A 470 -11.50 13.13 -17.76
CA ASN A 470 -11.97 14.52 -17.81
C ASN A 470 -11.22 15.42 -16.81
N VAL A 471 -10.93 14.91 -15.60
CA VAL A 471 -10.11 15.62 -14.59
C VAL A 471 -8.69 15.81 -15.10
N ARG A 472 -8.07 14.78 -15.67
CA ARG A 472 -6.65 14.78 -16.08
C ARG A 472 -6.43 15.58 -17.35
N CYS A 473 -7.26 15.37 -18.37
CA CYS A 473 -7.18 16.09 -19.63
C CYS A 473 -7.59 17.56 -19.47
N PHE A 474 -7.05 18.42 -20.33
CA PHE A 474 -7.50 19.80 -20.40
C PHE A 474 -8.82 19.83 -21.17
N ASP A 475 -9.90 20.27 -20.52
CA ASP A 475 -11.20 20.38 -21.16
C ASP A 475 -11.18 21.50 -22.22
N LEU A 476 -11.03 21.11 -23.49
CA LEU A 476 -11.05 22.05 -24.63
C LEU A 476 -12.40 22.75 -24.80
N THR A 477 -13.49 22.22 -24.22
CA THR A 477 -14.81 22.84 -24.26
C THR A 477 -14.97 23.98 -23.26
N SER A 478 -14.11 24.02 -22.24
CA SER A 478 -14.02 25.14 -21.28
C SER A 478 -13.37 26.41 -21.86
N LEU A 479 -12.74 26.30 -23.03
CA LEU A 479 -12.11 27.44 -23.72
C LEU A 479 -13.15 28.38 -24.30
N THR A 480 -13.10 29.65 -23.89
CA THR A 480 -13.98 30.67 -24.47
C THR A 480 -13.62 30.94 -25.93
N PHE A 481 -14.51 31.58 -26.69
CA PHE A 481 -14.18 32.06 -28.05
C PHE A 481 -12.94 32.98 -28.07
N ALA A 482 -12.69 33.71 -26.99
CA ALA A 482 -11.50 34.55 -26.85
C ALA A 482 -10.21 33.71 -26.69
N ASP A 483 -10.28 32.58 -25.99
CA ASP A 483 -9.13 31.70 -25.79
C ASP A 483 -8.80 30.92 -27.06
N TRP A 484 -9.82 30.45 -27.79
CA TRP A 484 -9.64 29.93 -29.15
C TRP A 484 -9.02 30.98 -30.09
N GLY A 485 -9.46 32.24 -29.99
CA GLY A 485 -8.87 33.36 -30.73
C GLY A 485 -7.37 33.54 -30.44
N LYS A 486 -6.95 33.46 -29.16
CA LYS A 486 -5.53 33.54 -28.76
C LYS A 486 -4.73 32.35 -29.29
N ILE A 487 -5.25 31.14 -29.19
CA ILE A 487 -4.59 29.91 -29.67
C ILE A 487 -4.37 29.99 -31.19
N ILE A 488 -5.39 30.39 -31.95
CA ILE A 488 -5.29 30.58 -33.40
C ILE A 488 -4.27 31.68 -33.73
N PHE A 489 -4.29 32.81 -33.00
CA PHE A 489 -3.32 33.88 -33.22
C PHE A 489 -1.87 33.42 -33.01
N VAL A 490 -1.60 32.68 -31.93
CA VAL A 490 -0.27 32.12 -31.64
C VAL A 490 0.14 31.12 -32.73
N ALA A 491 -0.76 30.22 -33.14
CA ALA A 491 -0.48 29.26 -34.22
C ALA A 491 -0.16 29.97 -35.54
N VAL A 492 -0.93 30.99 -35.91
CA VAL A 492 -0.66 31.81 -37.11
C VAL A 492 0.67 32.56 -36.98
N ALA A 493 0.97 33.14 -35.82
CA ALA A 493 2.24 33.84 -35.59
C ALA A 493 3.44 32.90 -35.71
N VAL A 494 3.34 31.67 -35.20
CA VAL A 494 4.37 30.63 -35.34
C VAL A 494 4.53 30.22 -36.81
N ILE A 495 3.43 29.98 -37.52
CA ILE A 495 3.46 29.64 -38.96
C ILE A 495 4.09 30.79 -39.76
N VAL A 496 3.70 32.03 -39.50
CA VAL A 496 4.29 33.22 -40.14
C VAL A 496 5.77 33.33 -39.81
N GLY A 497 6.17 33.08 -38.57
CA GLY A 497 7.57 33.03 -38.14
C GLY A 497 8.37 31.97 -38.90
N ILE A 498 7.83 30.75 -39.03
CA ILE A 498 8.44 29.65 -39.80
C ILE A 498 8.56 30.03 -41.28
N VAL A 499 7.53 30.62 -41.87
CA VAL A 499 7.54 31.08 -43.26
C VAL A 499 8.58 32.18 -43.48
N ILE A 500 8.68 33.15 -42.57
CA ILE A 500 9.69 34.20 -42.61
C ILE A 500 11.09 33.61 -42.46
N PHE A 501 11.27 32.64 -41.56
CA PHE A 501 12.54 31.95 -41.35
C PHE A 501 12.98 31.17 -42.59
N HIS A 502 12.07 30.38 -43.19
CA HIS A 502 12.34 29.62 -44.42
C HIS A 502 12.53 30.53 -45.64
N ARG A 503 11.85 31.68 -45.70
CA ARG A 503 11.98 32.66 -46.79
C ARG A 503 12.99 33.76 -46.47
N ARG A 504 13.76 33.66 -45.39
CA ARG A 504 14.70 34.73 -45.02
C ARG A 504 15.71 34.98 -46.15
N ASP A 505 16.18 33.92 -46.80
CA ASP A 505 17.19 34.02 -47.85
C ASP A 505 16.61 34.66 -49.14
N ASP A 506 15.31 34.50 -49.40
CA ASP A 506 14.59 35.14 -50.51
C ASP A 506 14.21 36.60 -50.22
N VAL A 507 13.87 36.91 -48.96
CA VAL A 507 13.51 38.26 -48.52
C VAL A 507 14.75 39.15 -48.41
N PHE A 508 15.89 38.60 -47.98
CA PHE A 508 17.15 39.34 -47.86
C PHE A 508 18.00 39.37 -49.14
N ARG A 509 17.72 38.54 -50.16
CA ARG A 509 18.38 38.63 -51.48
C ARG A 509 17.92 39.80 -52.36
N LYS A 510 16.82 40.48 -52.04
CA LYS A 510 16.35 41.65 -52.80
C LYS A 510 16.99 43.00 -52.41
N ARG A 511 18.07 43.00 -51.62
CA ARG A 511 18.77 44.23 -51.18
C ARG A 511 20.28 44.27 -51.47
N ARG A 512 20.75 43.61 -52.53
CA ARG A 512 22.08 43.90 -53.11
C ARG A 512 21.99 44.17 -54.60
#